data_AF-A0A4R6SLQ1-F1
#
_entry.id   AF-A0A4R6SLQ1-F1
#
_cell.length_a   1.000
_cell.length_b   1.000
_cell.length_c   1.000
_cell.angle_alpha   90.00
_cell.angle_beta   90.00
_cell.angle_gamma   90.00
#
_symmetry.space_group_name_H-M   'P 1'
#
loop_
_entity.id
_entity.type
_entity.pdbx_description
1 polymer ?
#
loop_
_entity_poly.entity_id
_entity_poly.type
_entity_poly.pdbx_seq_one_letter_code
_entity_poly.pdbx_strand_id
1 'polypeptide(L)'
;MYPDQVARQPASTTPLRDYLSAGPRPGTDQGYVVLPRSLVENMPLVWQQHFTQLLAEFHQAAAHLQWPVYRVVPSKWERLVDLDEDQLAEVGCIVEIDTDGELVYRERHGRRIENPEQTTVLVSFADPLPGEHRNATSDTPPRGVPVPGY
;
A
#
# COMPACT_ATOMS: atom_id res chain seq x y z
N MET A 1 2.29 -50.58 -3.87
CA MET A 1 2.77 -49.26 -3.42
C MET A 1 2.16 -48.25 -4.39
N TYR A 2 1.04 -47.63 -4.02
CA TYR A 2 0.36 -46.64 -4.87
C TYR A 2 1.07 -45.29 -4.67
N PRO A 3 1.35 -44.51 -5.74
CA PRO A 3 1.87 -43.17 -5.57
C PRO A 3 0.78 -42.27 -4.99
N ASP A 4 1.17 -41.48 -4.00
CA ASP A 4 0.38 -40.39 -3.42
C ASP A 4 -0.23 -39.53 -4.53
N GLN A 5 -1.56 -39.56 -4.64
CA GLN A 5 -2.30 -38.51 -5.32
C GLN A 5 -2.12 -37.24 -4.49
N VAL A 6 -1.25 -36.33 -4.94
CA VAL A 6 -1.24 -34.95 -4.45
C VAL A 6 -2.63 -34.40 -4.72
N ALA A 7 -3.47 -34.38 -3.68
CA ALA A 7 -4.81 -33.84 -3.75
C ALA A 7 -4.71 -32.39 -4.22
N ARG A 8 -5.16 -32.13 -5.46
CA ARG A 8 -5.32 -30.78 -5.99
C ARG A 8 -6.28 -30.08 -5.03
N GLN A 9 -5.77 -29.14 -4.23
CA GLN A 9 -6.63 -28.36 -3.34
C GLN A 9 -7.75 -27.73 -4.19
N PRO A 10 -9.01 -27.73 -3.69
CA PRO A 10 -10.12 -27.16 -4.44
C PRO A 10 -9.80 -25.70 -4.81
N ALA A 11 -10.14 -25.30 -6.03
CA ALA A 11 -9.97 -23.92 -6.47
C ALA A 11 -10.73 -22.99 -5.52
N SER A 12 -10.05 -21.97 -5.01
CA SER A 12 -10.64 -21.00 -4.10
C SER A 12 -11.88 -20.35 -4.70
N THR A 13 -12.93 -20.18 -3.90
CA THR A 13 -14.12 -19.41 -4.26
C THR A 13 -13.93 -17.90 -4.07
N THR A 14 -12.81 -17.48 -3.47
CA THR A 14 -12.42 -16.08 -3.25
C THR A 14 -10.96 -15.82 -3.66
N PRO A 15 -10.56 -16.13 -4.90
CA PRO A 15 -9.14 -16.13 -5.31
C PRO A 15 -8.46 -14.77 -5.15
N LEU A 16 -9.18 -13.66 -5.40
CA LEU A 16 -8.63 -12.31 -5.21
C LEU A 16 -8.37 -12.01 -3.72
N ARG A 17 -9.29 -12.39 -2.83
CA ARG A 17 -9.12 -12.22 -1.38
C ARG A 17 -7.93 -13.02 -0.91
N ASP A 18 -7.85 -14.29 -1.30
CA ASP A 18 -6.78 -15.18 -0.88
C ASP A 18 -5.42 -14.68 -1.36
N TYR A 19 -5.35 -14.16 -2.59
CA TYR A 19 -4.15 -13.53 -3.12
C TYR A 19 -3.70 -12.34 -2.27
N LEU A 20 -4.61 -11.41 -1.94
CA LEU A 20 -4.32 -10.21 -1.17
C LEU A 20 -3.99 -10.51 0.31
N SER A 21 -4.59 -11.55 0.89
CA SER A 21 -4.38 -11.93 2.29
C SER A 21 -3.17 -12.84 2.52
N ALA A 22 -2.52 -13.35 1.48
CA ALA A 22 -1.44 -14.34 1.61
C ALA A 22 -0.16 -13.82 2.28
N GLY A 23 -0.02 -12.51 2.47
CA GLY A 23 1.12 -11.90 3.15
C GLY A 23 1.35 -10.45 2.71
N PRO A 24 2.40 -9.79 3.24
CA PRO A 24 2.73 -8.42 2.87
C PRO A 24 3.03 -8.31 1.37
N ARG A 25 2.27 -7.49 0.65
CA ARG A 25 2.51 -7.18 -0.76
C ARG A 25 2.65 -5.66 -0.96
N PRO A 26 3.45 -5.23 -1.96
CA PRO A 26 3.54 -3.81 -2.30
C PRO A 26 2.16 -3.25 -2.69
N GLY A 27 1.84 -2.05 -2.18
CA GLY A 27 0.60 -1.35 -2.54
C GLY A 27 -0.67 -1.99 -1.99
N THR A 28 -0.59 -2.94 -1.06
CA THR A 28 -1.77 -3.56 -0.43
C THR A 28 -1.78 -3.31 1.06
N ASP A 29 -2.93 -2.92 1.58
CA ASP A 29 -3.26 -2.92 3.00
C ASP A 29 -4.65 -3.55 3.20
N GLN A 30 -5.12 -3.70 4.44
CA GLN A 30 -6.43 -4.32 4.73
C GLN A 30 -7.61 -3.61 4.06
N GLY A 31 -7.51 -2.29 3.86
CA GLY A 31 -8.60 -1.50 3.27
C GLY A 31 -8.52 -1.32 1.75
N TYR A 32 -7.32 -1.35 1.16
CA TYR A 32 -7.11 -0.86 -0.20
C TYR A 32 -5.98 -1.57 -0.95
N VAL A 33 -6.12 -1.60 -2.27
CA VAL A 33 -5.05 -1.91 -3.21
C VAL A 33 -4.78 -0.66 -4.04
N VAL A 34 -3.54 -0.18 -3.98
CA VAL A 34 -3.05 0.97 -4.74
C VAL A 34 -2.09 0.46 -5.81
N LEU A 35 -2.39 0.77 -7.07
CA LEU A 35 -1.52 0.51 -8.20
C LEU A 35 -1.02 1.85 -8.75
N PRO A 36 0.28 2.17 -8.58
CA PRO A 36 0.87 3.40 -9.11
C PRO A 36 0.75 3.43 -10.63
N ARG A 37 0.19 4.52 -11.17
CA ARG A 37 -0.06 4.69 -12.60
C ARG A 37 1.20 4.47 -13.44
N SER A 38 2.34 4.99 -12.99
CA SER A 38 3.62 4.84 -13.68
C SER A 38 4.07 3.37 -13.80
N LEU A 39 3.72 2.50 -12.87
CA LEU A 39 4.02 1.07 -12.97
C LEU A 39 3.04 0.35 -13.90
N VAL A 40 1.75 0.69 -13.84
CA VAL A 40 0.70 0.10 -14.68
C VAL A 40 0.92 0.44 -16.16
N GLU A 41 1.24 1.69 -16.47
CA GLU A 41 1.48 2.14 -17.85
C GLU A 41 2.79 1.61 -18.45
N ASN A 42 3.74 1.19 -17.62
CA ASN A 42 4.99 0.57 -18.06
C ASN A 42 4.91 -0.96 -18.16
N MET A 43 3.73 -1.57 -17.92
CA MET A 43 3.53 -3.01 -18.12
C MET A 43 3.68 -3.40 -19.59
N PRO A 44 4.00 -4.68 -19.91
CA PRO A 44 3.95 -5.18 -21.28
C PRO A 44 2.59 -4.92 -21.95
N LEU A 45 2.57 -4.66 -23.26
CA LEU A 45 1.34 -4.31 -24.00
C LEU A 45 0.20 -5.31 -23.77
N VAL A 46 0.49 -6.61 -23.76
CA VAL A 46 -0.51 -7.67 -23.52
C VAL A 46 -1.16 -7.51 -22.14
N TRP A 47 -0.38 -7.16 -21.12
CA TRP A 47 -0.91 -6.91 -19.78
C TRP A 47 -1.76 -5.64 -19.75
N GLN A 48 -1.32 -4.57 -20.42
CA GLN A 48 -2.12 -3.35 -20.54
C GLN A 48 -3.47 -3.62 -21.20
N GLN A 49 -3.52 -4.44 -22.25
CA GLN A 49 -4.75 -4.82 -22.93
C GLN A 49 -5.70 -5.61 -22.00
N HIS A 50 -5.19 -6.64 -21.32
CA HIS A 50 -5.99 -7.40 -20.35
C HIS A 50 -6.49 -6.53 -19.20
N PHE A 51 -5.62 -5.66 -18.68
CA PHE A 51 -5.96 -4.76 -17.58
C PHE A 51 -7.00 -3.72 -17.98
N THR A 52 -6.89 -3.17 -19.20
CA THR A 52 -7.88 -2.23 -19.76
C THR A 52 -9.25 -2.87 -19.89
N GLN A 53 -9.32 -4.10 -20.40
CA GLN A 53 -10.57 -4.85 -20.52
C GLN A 53 -11.21 -5.09 -19.14
N LEU A 54 -10.41 -5.55 -18.18
CA LEU A 54 -10.88 -5.81 -16.81
C LEU A 54 -11.39 -4.52 -16.14
N LEU A 55 -10.67 -3.41 -16.28
CA LEU A 55 -11.09 -2.11 -15.74
C LEU A 55 -12.39 -1.63 -16.39
N ALA A 56 -12.56 -1.81 -17.70
CA ALA A 56 -13.78 -1.44 -18.40
C ALA A 56 -15.00 -2.20 -17.86
N GLU A 57 -14.87 -3.53 -17.71
CA GLU A 57 -15.92 -4.38 -17.14
C GLU A 57 -16.23 -4.00 -15.68
N PHE A 58 -15.19 -3.75 -14.88
CA PHE A 58 -15.33 -3.34 -13.49
C PHE A 58 -16.05 -1.99 -13.35
N HIS A 59 -15.64 -0.99 -14.11
CA HIS A 59 -16.29 0.33 -14.12
C HIS A 59 -17.74 0.25 -14.59
N GLN A 60 -18.04 -0.59 -15.59
CA GLN A 60 -19.42 -0.79 -16.04
C GLN A 60 -20.27 -1.44 -14.94
N ALA A 61 -19.78 -2.49 -14.27
CA ALA A 61 -20.50 -3.17 -13.20
C ALA A 61 -20.76 -2.24 -11.99
N ALA A 62 -19.78 -1.40 -11.67
CA ALA A 62 -19.83 -0.47 -10.53
C ALA A 62 -20.31 0.95 -10.88
N ALA A 63 -20.77 1.17 -12.13
CA ALA A 63 -21.17 2.50 -12.64
C ALA A 63 -22.33 3.14 -11.86
N HIS A 64 -23.11 2.33 -11.16
CA HIS A 64 -24.24 2.76 -10.34
C HIS A 64 -23.82 3.39 -9.00
N LEU A 65 -22.54 3.25 -8.61
CA LEU A 65 -21.99 3.83 -7.38
C LEU A 65 -21.44 5.24 -7.66
N GLN A 66 -21.49 6.11 -6.65
CA GLN A 66 -20.81 7.42 -6.70
C GLN A 66 -19.41 7.28 -6.13
N TRP A 67 -18.41 7.30 -7.01
CA TRP A 67 -17.02 7.12 -6.61
C TRP A 67 -16.46 8.46 -6.12
N PRO A 68 -15.93 8.53 -4.88
CA PRO A 68 -15.27 9.74 -4.43
C PRO A 68 -13.92 9.90 -5.12
N VAL A 69 -13.38 11.13 -5.09
CA VAL A 69 -11.97 11.36 -5.42
C VAL A 69 -11.12 10.96 -4.22
N TYR A 70 -10.23 9.99 -4.41
CA TYR A 70 -9.30 9.56 -3.38
C TYR A 70 -8.00 10.38 -3.46
N ARG A 71 -7.56 10.90 -2.31
CA ARG A 71 -6.21 11.44 -2.15
C ARG A 71 -5.33 10.34 -1.54
N VAL A 72 -4.39 9.84 -2.33
CA VAL A 72 -3.42 8.83 -1.88
C VAL A 72 -2.08 9.53 -1.67
N VAL A 73 -1.45 9.28 -0.53
CA VAL A 73 -0.15 9.84 -0.16
C VAL A 73 0.80 8.68 0.13
N PRO A 74 2.00 8.64 -0.46
CA PRO A 74 3.02 7.68 -0.07
C PRO A 74 3.40 7.91 1.39
N SER A 75 3.32 6.86 2.20
CA SER A 75 3.61 6.95 3.62
C SER A 75 4.47 5.79 4.08
N LYS A 76 5.20 6.03 5.17
CA LYS A 76 5.99 5.02 5.87
C LYS A 76 5.68 5.06 7.36
N TRP A 77 5.85 3.93 8.02
CA TRP A 77 5.74 3.84 9.48
C TRP A 77 6.99 4.41 10.12
N GLU A 78 6.82 5.38 11.01
CA GLU A 78 7.90 5.98 11.79
C GLU A 78 7.50 6.03 13.27
N ARG A 79 8.48 5.99 14.17
CA ARG A 79 8.24 6.16 15.60
C ARG A 79 7.87 7.61 15.88
N LEU A 80 6.89 7.82 16.75
CA LEU A 80 6.39 9.15 17.08
C LEU A 80 7.49 10.09 17.61
N VAL A 81 8.41 9.54 18.39
CA VAL A 81 9.51 10.29 19.01
C VAL A 81 10.65 10.64 18.05
N ASP A 82 10.69 10.02 16.87
CA ASP A 82 11.68 10.31 15.84
C ASP A 82 11.20 11.44 14.90
N LEU A 83 9.98 11.95 15.11
CA LEU A 83 9.37 12.99 14.28
C LEU A 83 9.73 14.40 14.74
N ASP A 84 9.92 15.29 13.77
CA ASP A 84 9.98 16.72 14.04
C ASP A 84 8.58 17.34 14.25
N GLU A 85 8.52 18.63 14.61
CA GLU A 85 7.27 19.32 14.92
C GLU A 85 6.30 19.39 13.72
N ASP A 86 6.83 19.57 12.50
CA ASP A 86 6.03 19.63 11.28
C ASP A 86 5.42 18.26 10.97
N GLN A 87 6.21 17.18 11.11
CA GLN A 87 5.76 15.80 10.93
C GLN A 87 4.74 15.39 12.00
N LEU A 88 4.95 15.79 13.26
CA LEU A 88 3.99 15.58 14.34
C LEU A 88 2.67 16.27 14.01
N ALA A 89 2.70 17.54 13.60
CA ALA A 89 1.50 18.28 13.22
C ALA A 89 0.75 17.62 12.06
N GLU A 90 1.47 17.10 11.05
CA GLU A 90 0.90 16.37 9.91
C GLU A 90 0.08 15.15 10.36
N VAL A 91 0.60 14.38 11.31
CA VAL A 91 -0.10 13.19 11.86
C VAL A 91 -1.08 13.53 12.98
N GLY A 92 -1.32 14.82 13.24
CA GLY A 92 -2.25 15.30 14.26
C GLY A 92 -1.76 15.06 15.68
N CYS A 93 -0.45 15.09 15.89
CA CYS A 93 0.20 15.02 17.18
C CYS A 93 0.96 16.32 17.47
N ILE A 94 1.26 16.56 18.74
CA ILE A 94 2.11 17.65 19.22
C ILE A 94 3.01 17.13 20.33
N VAL A 95 4.12 17.81 20.55
CA VAL A 95 5.01 17.59 21.69
C VAL A 95 5.07 18.86 22.53
N GLU A 96 4.92 18.70 23.84
CA GLU A 96 4.95 19.79 24.82
C GLU A 96 5.97 19.48 25.91
N ILE A 97 6.46 20.51 26.59
CA ILE A 97 7.26 20.36 27.81
C ILE A 97 6.31 20.55 29.01
N ASP A 98 6.24 19.56 29.88
CA ASP A 98 5.42 19.63 31.10
C ASP A 98 6.08 20.49 32.19
N THR A 99 5.40 20.71 33.31
CA THR A 99 5.91 21.50 34.45
C THR A 99 7.22 20.98 35.03
N ASP A 100 7.49 19.68 34.83
CA ASP A 100 8.70 19.01 35.31
C ASP A 100 9.87 19.07 34.31
N GLY A 101 9.66 19.68 33.13
CA GLY A 101 10.67 19.74 32.06
C GLY A 101 10.70 18.53 31.13
N GLU A 102 9.80 17.55 31.34
CA GLU A 102 9.70 16.33 30.54
C GLU A 102 8.90 16.53 29.25
N LEU A 103 9.27 15.80 28.19
CA LEU A 103 8.55 15.81 26.93
C LEU A 103 7.27 14.98 27.01
N VAL A 104 6.15 15.56 26.59
CA VAL A 104 4.82 14.93 26.59
C VAL A 104 4.23 15.01 25.19
N TYR A 105 3.95 13.84 24.62
CA TYR A 105 3.29 13.73 23.32
C TYR A 105 1.78 13.69 23.51
N ARG A 106 1.06 14.45 22.69
CA ARG A 106 -0.41 14.50 22.70
C ARG A 106 -0.97 14.39 21.30
N GLU A 107 -2.14 13.77 21.20
CA GLU A 107 -3.00 13.95 20.03
C GLU A 107 -3.51 15.40 19.98
N ARG A 108 -3.94 15.86 18.80
CA ARG A 108 -4.50 17.21 18.60
C ARG A 108 -5.65 17.59 19.54
N HIS A 109 -6.33 16.58 20.10
CA HIS A 109 -7.44 16.77 21.05
C HIS A 109 -6.97 16.88 22.51
N GLY A 110 -5.65 16.94 22.74
CA GLY A 110 -5.02 17.10 24.06
C GLY A 110 -4.80 15.78 24.82
N ARG A 111 -5.24 14.64 24.27
CA ARG A 111 -5.05 13.32 24.87
C ARG A 111 -3.57 12.96 24.89
N ARG A 112 -3.03 12.65 26.07
CA ARG A 112 -1.66 12.18 26.25
C ARG A 112 -1.46 10.80 25.62
N ILE A 113 -0.32 10.63 24.96
CA ILE A 113 0.15 9.36 24.41
C ILE A 113 1.10 8.74 25.45
N GLU A 114 0.70 7.60 26.03
CA GLU A 114 1.39 7.00 27.17
C GLU A 114 2.75 6.39 26.81
N ASN A 115 2.85 5.73 25.67
CA ASN A 115 4.07 5.03 25.23
C ASN A 115 4.55 5.58 23.88
N PRO A 116 5.00 6.84 23.80
CA PRO A 116 5.37 7.47 22.53
C PRO A 116 6.53 6.73 21.84
N GLU A 117 7.46 6.17 22.62
CA GLU A 117 8.60 5.38 22.15
C GLU A 117 8.22 4.12 21.36
N GLN A 118 7.05 3.54 21.68
CA GLN A 118 6.51 2.32 21.04
C GLN A 118 5.37 2.64 20.07
N THR A 119 4.98 3.91 19.95
CA THR A 119 3.90 4.34 19.08
C THR A 119 4.47 4.66 17.71
N THR A 120 3.98 3.97 16.68
CA THR A 120 4.30 4.27 15.29
C THR A 120 3.11 4.92 14.58
N VAL A 121 3.42 5.82 13.66
CA VAL A 121 2.45 6.56 12.86
C VAL A 121 2.86 6.54 11.40
N LEU A 122 1.88 6.70 10.50
CA LEU A 122 2.15 6.86 9.07
C LEU A 122 2.50 8.32 8.78
N VAL A 123 3.71 8.55 8.28
CA VAL A 123 4.19 9.87 7.87
C VAL A 123 4.36 9.89 6.36
N SER A 124 3.98 11.00 5.72
CA SER A 124 4.23 11.19 4.30
C SER A 124 5.72 11.09 3.99
N PHE A 125 6.06 10.51 2.84
CA PHE A 125 7.43 10.53 2.35
C PHE A 125 7.46 10.73 0.83
N ALA A 126 8.63 11.12 0.32
CA ALA A 126 8.84 11.30 -1.10
C ALA A 126 8.63 9.98 -1.85
N ASP A 127 7.74 9.98 -2.83
CA ASP A 127 7.46 8.79 -3.65
C ASP A 127 8.77 8.30 -4.32
N PRO A 128 9.24 7.08 -4.03
CA PRO A 128 10.46 6.55 -4.62
C PRO A 128 10.22 6.02 -6.03
N LEU A 129 8.95 5.89 -6.44
CA LEU A 129 8.60 5.38 -7.76
C LEU A 129 8.86 6.44 -8.82
N PRO A 130 9.30 6.02 -10.03
CA PRO A 130 9.52 6.97 -11.11
C PRO A 130 8.21 7.69 -11.44
N GLY A 131 8.25 9.03 -11.35
CA GLY A 131 7.19 9.90 -11.85
C GLY A 131 7.12 9.90 -13.38
N GLU A 132 6.07 10.54 -13.92
CA GLU A 132 5.71 10.59 -15.35
C GLU A 132 6.93 10.56 -16.29
N HIS A 133 6.99 9.52 -17.13
CA HIS A 133 7.86 9.35 -18.28
C HIS A 133 9.33 9.78 -18.12
N ARG A 134 9.96 9.59 -16.95
CA ARG A 134 11.42 9.58 -16.87
C ARG A 134 11.95 8.27 -17.42
N ASN A 135 12.23 8.29 -18.72
CA ASN A 135 13.09 7.39 -19.50
C ASN A 135 13.16 5.95 -18.99
N ALA A 136 12.47 5.05 -19.71
CA ALA A 136 12.66 3.61 -19.66
C ALA A 136 14.09 3.22 -20.15
N THR A 137 15.11 3.63 -19.39
CA THR A 137 16.50 3.17 -19.51
C THR A 137 17.05 2.71 -18.16
N SER A 138 16.17 2.31 -17.25
CA SER A 138 16.55 1.41 -16.17
C SER A 138 16.39 -0.01 -16.71
N ASP A 139 17.49 -0.55 -17.24
CA ASP A 139 17.65 -1.89 -17.80
C ASP A 139 17.58 -2.98 -16.70
N THR A 140 16.54 -2.92 -15.87
CA THR A 140 16.21 -3.99 -14.94
C THR A 140 14.92 -4.62 -15.44
N PRO A 141 14.98 -5.78 -16.12
CA PRO A 141 13.77 -6.46 -16.55
C PRO A 141 12.90 -6.73 -15.31
N PRO A 142 11.58 -6.53 -15.38
CA PRO A 142 10.68 -6.96 -14.32
C PRO A 142 11.00 -8.41 -14.01
N ARG A 143 11.29 -8.74 -12.74
CA ARG A 143 11.51 -10.13 -12.30
C ARG A 143 10.35 -10.95 -12.87
N GLY A 144 10.67 -11.81 -13.83
CA GLY A 144 9.67 -12.59 -14.55
C GLY A 144 8.77 -13.30 -13.55
N VAL A 145 7.46 -13.24 -13.81
CA VAL A 145 6.50 -14.08 -13.09
C VAL A 145 6.92 -15.53 -13.34
N PRO A 146 7.09 -16.38 -12.31
CA PRO A 146 7.33 -17.80 -12.53
C PRO A 146 6.18 -18.35 -13.38
N VAL A 147 6.49 -18.82 -14.58
CA VAL A 147 5.51 -19.51 -15.42
C VAL A 147 5.18 -20.83 -14.72
N PRO A 148 3.91 -21.15 -14.39
CA PRO A 148 3.57 -22.46 -13.90
C PRO A 148 3.94 -23.48 -14.98
N GLY A 149 4.86 -24.39 -14.67
CA GLY A 149 5.26 -25.47 -15.57
C GLY A 149 4.05 -26.32 -15.93
N TYR A 150 3.85 -26.54 -17.23
CA TYR A 150 2.92 -27.53 -17.78
C TYR A 150 3.45 -28.95 -17.56
#